data_AF-A0A7Y6YDA1-F1
#
_entry.id   AF-A0A7Y6YDA1-F1
#
_cell.length_a   1.000
_cell.length_b   1.000
_cell.length_c   1.000
_cell.angle_alpha   90.00
_cell.angle_beta   90.00
_cell.angle_gamma   90.00
#
_symmetry.space_group_name_H-M   'P 1'
#
loop_
_entity.id
_entity.type
_entity.pdbx_description
1 polymer ?
#
loop_
_entity_poly.entity_id
_entity_poly.type
_entity_poly.pdbx_seq_one_letter_code
_entity_poly.pdbx_strand_id
1 'polypeptide(L)'
;MPKFSLYFQIAVGAGCVMFFVADVIHDMVVDAEYTVHFYIEACFAILLSIVVAAQFVQLLVLRKNHLELIEKLNESGNDLHRVVEAQFARWNLSTSEYEVATLLFKGFSASEIADLRGTAVGTVKAQMSAIYRKADVKNLAELLMVVIDRVYDDR
;
A
#
# COMPACT_ATOMS: atom_id res chain seq x y z
N MET A 1 13.76 -4.07 7.12
CA MET A 1 14.43 -4.56 8.35
C MET A 1 14.00 -3.92 9.70
N PRO A 2 13.33 -2.74 9.80
CA PRO A 2 13.05 -2.14 11.12
C PRO A 2 11.89 -2.79 11.91
N LYS A 3 10.94 -3.45 11.22
CA LYS A 3 9.76 -4.06 11.87
C LYS A 3 10.13 -5.24 12.78
N PHE A 4 11.10 -6.06 12.38
CA PHE A 4 11.56 -7.21 13.17
C PHE A 4 12.21 -6.77 14.49
N SER A 5 12.97 -5.65 14.46
CA SER A 5 13.58 -5.06 15.65
C SER A 5 12.55 -4.55 16.65
N LEU A 6 11.46 -3.94 16.19
CA LEU A 6 10.39 -3.44 17.07
C LEU A 6 9.59 -4.56 17.75
N TYR A 7 9.22 -5.61 17.01
CA TYR A 7 8.53 -6.76 17.60
C TYR A 7 9.39 -7.50 18.63
N PHE A 8 10.69 -7.61 18.37
CA PHE A 8 11.64 -8.18 19.32
C PHE A 8 11.74 -7.34 20.60
N GLN A 9 11.84 -6.01 20.48
CA GLN A 9 11.85 -5.10 21.64
C GLN A 9 10.58 -5.21 22.49
N ILE A 10 9.40 -5.25 21.86
CA ILE A 10 8.13 -5.42 22.56
C ILE A 10 8.07 -6.77 23.28
N ALA A 11 8.51 -7.85 22.63
CA ALA A 11 8.52 -9.19 23.22
C ALA A 11 9.46 -9.27 24.43
N VAL A 12 10.67 -8.72 24.33
CA VAL A 12 11.63 -8.63 25.44
C VAL A 12 11.04 -7.79 26.56
N GLY A 13 10.48 -6.62 26.25
CA GLY A 13 9.85 -5.73 27.23
C GLY A 13 8.69 -6.40 27.99
N ALA A 14 7.82 -7.13 27.29
CA ALA A 14 6.74 -7.91 27.92
C ALA A 14 7.27 -8.99 28.88
N GLY A 15 8.37 -9.65 28.52
CA GLY A 15 9.08 -10.58 29.40
C GLY A 15 9.64 -9.90 30.64
N CYS A 16 10.25 -8.73 30.49
CA CYS A 16 10.74 -7.93 31.62
C CYS A 16 9.59 -7.48 32.55
N VAL A 17 8.47 -7.00 32.01
CA VAL A 17 7.29 -6.64 32.82
C VAL A 17 6.79 -7.84 33.62
N MET A 18 6.67 -9.02 32.98
CA MET A 18 6.24 -10.24 33.69
C MET A 18 7.19 -10.63 34.83
N PHE A 19 8.51 -10.54 34.60
CA PHE A 19 9.51 -10.83 35.63
C PHE A 19 9.39 -9.88 36.83
N PHE A 20 9.36 -8.56 36.59
CA PHE A 20 9.23 -7.55 37.65
C PHE A 20 7.91 -7.66 38.41
N VAL A 21 6.80 -7.98 37.74
CA VAL A 21 5.51 -8.20 38.42
C VAL A 21 5.56 -9.43 39.31
N ALA A 22 6.19 -10.52 38.85
CA ALA A 22 6.35 -11.72 39.66
C ALA A 22 7.23 -11.47 40.89
N ASP A 23 8.28 -10.68 40.73
CA ASP A 23 9.22 -10.26 41.78
C ASP A 23 8.51 -9.42 42.87
N VAL A 24 7.76 -8.39 42.46
CA VAL A 24 6.94 -7.56 43.36
C VAL A 24 5.91 -8.40 44.13
N ILE A 25 5.29 -9.40 43.48
CA ILE A 25 4.33 -10.31 44.14
C ILE A 25 5.06 -11.23 45.13
N HIS A 26 6.22 -11.74 44.77
CA HIS A 26 7.03 -12.60 45.63
C HIS A 26 7.42 -11.85 46.91
N ASP A 27 7.88 -10.61 46.78
CA ASP A 27 8.33 -9.80 47.91
C ASP A 27 7.16 -9.35 48.80
N MET A 28 5.98 -9.11 48.23
CA MET A 28 4.76 -8.86 49.02
C MET A 28 4.33 -10.07 49.88
N VAL A 29 4.65 -11.30 49.45
CA VAL A 29 4.21 -12.54 50.10
C VAL A 29 5.24 -13.06 51.08
N VAL A 30 6.53 -12.89 50.78
CA VAL A 30 7.65 -13.49 51.52
C VAL A 30 8.23 -12.53 52.57
N ASP A 31 8.26 -11.22 52.29
CA ASP A 31 8.82 -10.23 53.22
C ASP A 31 7.73 -9.47 53.98
N ALA A 32 7.81 -9.50 55.32
CA ALA A 32 6.84 -8.86 56.21
C ALA A 32 7.13 -7.36 56.48
N GLU A 33 8.34 -6.89 56.13
CA GLU A 33 8.75 -5.49 56.24
C GLU A 33 9.08 -4.94 54.85
N TYR A 34 8.39 -3.88 54.44
CA TYR A 34 8.66 -3.19 53.18
C TYR A 34 10.03 -2.51 53.23
N THR A 35 11.05 -3.19 52.70
CA THR A 35 12.41 -2.65 52.59
C THR A 35 12.51 -1.65 51.42
N VAL A 36 13.61 -0.90 51.37
CA VAL A 36 13.91 0.04 50.28
C VAL A 36 13.98 -0.67 48.91
N HIS A 37 14.22 -1.99 48.89
CA HIS A 37 14.31 -2.81 47.69
C HIS A 37 12.97 -2.81 46.91
N PHE A 38 11.87 -3.06 47.60
CA PHE A 38 10.51 -3.08 47.05
C PHE A 38 10.13 -1.77 46.34
N TYR A 39 10.47 -0.62 46.93
CA TYR A 39 10.17 0.69 46.32
C TYR A 39 10.96 0.93 45.04
N ILE A 40 12.20 0.43 44.96
CA ILE A 40 13.03 0.55 43.77
C ILE A 40 12.47 -0.33 42.65
N GLU A 41 12.09 -1.58 42.93
CA GLU A 41 11.49 -2.49 41.95
C GLU A 41 10.16 -1.99 41.42
N ALA A 42 9.28 -1.49 42.31
CA ALA A 42 8.02 -0.90 41.91
C ALA A 42 8.23 0.29 40.94
N CYS A 43 9.25 1.11 41.18
CA CYS A 43 9.60 2.24 40.31
C CYS A 43 10.06 1.77 38.92
N PHE A 44 10.95 0.77 38.85
CA PHE A 44 11.40 0.18 37.59
C PHE A 44 10.27 -0.53 36.83
N ALA A 45 9.40 -1.25 37.54
CA ALA A 45 8.24 -1.91 36.95
C ALA A 45 7.28 -0.92 36.28
N ILE A 46 7.00 0.22 36.95
CA ILE A 46 6.15 1.29 36.40
C ILE A 46 6.82 1.93 35.18
N LEU A 47 8.10 2.28 35.27
CA LEU A 47 8.83 2.92 34.18
C LEU A 47 8.84 2.03 32.92
N LEU A 48 9.13 0.74 33.10
CA LEU A 48 9.21 -0.23 32.01
C LEU A 48 7.82 -0.48 31.40
N SER A 49 6.77 -0.52 32.23
CA SER A 49 5.38 -0.62 31.77
C SER A 49 4.97 0.57 30.89
N ILE A 50 5.37 1.80 31.25
CA ILE A 50 5.10 3.00 30.45
C ILE A 50 5.82 2.91 29.09
N VAL A 51 7.08 2.50 29.06
CA VAL A 51 7.86 2.36 27.83
C VAL A 51 7.24 1.32 26.90
N VAL A 52 6.87 0.15 27.42
CA VAL A 52 6.22 -0.91 26.63
C VAL A 52 4.86 -0.45 26.10
N ALA A 53 4.06 0.24 26.92
CA ALA A 53 2.77 0.80 26.48
C ALA A 53 2.94 1.83 25.35
N ALA A 54 3.94 2.72 25.46
CA ALA A 54 4.23 3.70 24.41
C ALA A 54 4.65 3.04 23.09
N GLN A 55 5.49 1.99 23.14
CA GLN A 55 5.87 1.22 21.96
C GLN A 55 4.67 0.50 21.32
N PHE A 56 3.76 -0.02 22.14
CA PHE A 56 2.54 -0.66 21.65
C PHE A 56 1.61 0.32 20.92
N VAL A 57 1.44 1.53 21.46
CA VAL A 57 0.65 2.60 20.79
C VAL A 57 1.27 2.99 19.45
N GLN A 58 2.60 3.16 19.38
CA GLN A 58 3.30 3.46 18.13
C GLN A 58 3.08 2.37 17.07
N LEU A 59 3.09 1.10 17.48
CA LEU A 59 2.80 -0.02 16.59
C LEU A 59 1.38 0.06 16.01
N LEU A 60 0.39 0.40 16.83
CA LEU A 60 -1.00 0.55 16.39
C LEU A 60 -1.16 1.72 15.42
N VAL A 61 -0.54 2.87 15.69
CA VAL A 61 -0.55 4.04 14.80
C VAL A 61 0.09 3.70 13.45
N LEU A 62 1.26 3.05 13.46
CA LEU A 62 1.93 2.62 12.23
C LEU A 62 1.07 1.68 11.39
N ARG A 63 0.36 0.74 12.02
CA ARG A 63 -0.55 -0.18 11.31
C ARG A 63 -1.72 0.56 10.64
N LYS A 64 -2.33 1.53 11.33
CA LYS A 64 -3.41 2.35 10.78
C LYS A 64 -2.95 3.15 9.56
N ASN A 65 -1.83 3.85 9.69
CA ASN A 65 -1.28 4.65 8.58
C ASN A 65 -1.00 3.78 7.35
N HIS A 66 -0.46 2.57 7.53
CA HIS A 66 -0.20 1.66 6.41
C HIS A 66 -1.49 1.23 5.68
N LEU A 67 -2.59 1.01 6.40
CA LEU A 67 -3.87 0.65 5.79
C LEU A 67 -4.45 1.83 5.00
N GLU A 68 -4.44 3.03 5.59
CA GLU A 68 -4.89 4.26 4.91
C GLU A 68 -4.05 4.57 3.66
N LEU A 69 -2.75 4.28 3.69
CA LEU A 69 -1.86 4.41 2.52
C LEU A 69 -2.26 3.45 1.39
N ILE A 70 -2.56 2.19 1.72
CA ILE A 70 -2.99 1.19 0.73
C ILE A 70 -4.37 1.56 0.16
N GLU A 71 -5.27 2.04 1.01
CA GLU A 71 -6.61 2.49 0.62
C GLU A 71 -6.53 3.68 -0.32
N LYS A 72 -5.75 4.72 0.01
CA LYS A 72 -5.54 5.89 -0.87
C LYS A 72 -4.89 5.53 -2.20
N LEU A 73 -4.00 4.54 -2.22
CA LEU A 73 -3.41 4.03 -3.47
C LEU A 73 -4.46 3.30 -4.32
N ASN A 74 -5.32 2.49 -3.70
CA ASN A 74 -6.40 1.79 -4.40
C ASN A 74 -7.49 2.76 -4.90
N GLU A 75 -7.86 3.78 -4.12
CA GLU A 75 -8.79 4.84 -4.54
C GLU A 75 -8.22 5.60 -5.74
N SER A 76 -6.96 6.07 -5.64
CA SER A 76 -6.30 6.80 -6.74
C SER A 76 -6.14 5.93 -8.00
N GLY A 77 -5.87 4.63 -7.83
CA GLY A 77 -5.79 3.67 -8.92
C GLY A 77 -7.14 3.41 -9.59
N ASN A 78 -8.21 3.33 -8.79
CA ASN A 78 -9.57 3.19 -9.29
C ASN A 78 -10.03 4.43 -10.06
N ASP A 79 -9.67 5.63 -9.62
CA ASP A 79 -10.03 6.86 -10.32
C ASP A 79 -9.39 6.96 -11.71
N LEU A 80 -8.08 6.67 -11.81
CA LEU A 80 -7.42 6.62 -13.12
C LEU A 80 -8.04 5.55 -14.03
N HIS A 81 -8.34 4.37 -13.49
CA HIS A 81 -8.98 3.30 -14.25
C HIS A 81 -10.34 3.73 -14.79
N ARG A 82 -11.16 4.39 -13.97
CA ARG A 82 -12.47 4.94 -14.37
C ARG A 82 -12.34 6.00 -15.46
N VAL A 83 -11.38 6.91 -15.37
CA VAL A 83 -11.14 7.94 -16.41
C VAL A 83 -10.77 7.30 -17.75
N VAL A 84 -9.90 6.29 -17.72
CA VAL A 84 -9.50 5.53 -18.92
C VAL A 84 -10.68 4.77 -19.52
N GLU A 85 -11.46 4.05 -18.71
CA GLU A 85 -12.66 3.34 -19.18
C GLU A 85 -13.69 4.31 -19.78
N ALA A 86 -13.92 5.45 -19.13
CA ALA A 86 -14.82 6.48 -19.65
C ALA A 86 -14.34 7.02 -21.01
N GLN A 87 -13.02 7.19 -21.22
CA GLN A 87 -12.50 7.56 -22.53
C GLN A 87 -12.71 6.47 -23.57
N PHE A 88 -12.43 5.22 -23.23
CA PHE A 88 -12.54 4.12 -24.18
C PHE A 88 -14.01 3.88 -24.58
N ALA A 89 -14.94 4.10 -23.66
CA ALA A 89 -16.37 4.14 -23.95
C ALA A 89 -16.74 5.30 -24.88
N ARG A 90 -16.20 6.51 -24.67
CA ARG A 90 -16.44 7.67 -25.56
C ARG A 90 -15.95 7.44 -26.98
N TRP A 91 -14.84 6.74 -27.17
CA TRP A 91 -14.33 6.37 -28.49
C TRP A 91 -15.03 5.16 -29.11
N ASN A 92 -15.95 4.52 -28.38
CA ASN A 92 -16.69 3.34 -28.82
C ASN A 92 -15.73 2.23 -29.32
N LEU A 93 -14.71 1.93 -28.51
CA LEU A 93 -13.78 0.85 -28.78
C LEU A 93 -14.48 -0.51 -28.64
N SER A 94 -14.22 -1.42 -29.57
CA SER A 94 -14.57 -2.84 -29.43
C SER A 94 -13.74 -3.50 -28.34
N THR A 95 -14.18 -4.64 -27.83
CA THR A 95 -13.43 -5.45 -26.85
C THR A 95 -12.00 -5.72 -27.32
N SER A 96 -11.82 -6.04 -28.60
CA SER A 96 -10.49 -6.32 -29.15
C SER A 96 -9.58 -5.07 -29.24
N GLU A 97 -10.16 -3.88 -29.45
CA GLU A 97 -9.41 -2.62 -29.49
C GLU A 97 -9.09 -2.13 -28.07
N TYR A 98 -10.01 -2.35 -27.11
CA TYR A 98 -9.81 -2.05 -25.70
C TYR A 98 -8.55 -2.74 -25.15
N GLU A 99 -8.38 -4.03 -25.44
CA GLU A 99 -7.20 -4.79 -25.04
C GLU A 99 -5.90 -4.22 -25.62
N VAL A 100 -5.91 -3.88 -26.92
CA VAL A 100 -4.74 -3.27 -27.58
C VAL A 100 -4.44 -1.90 -26.99
N ALA A 101 -5.46 -1.05 -26.85
CA ALA A 101 -5.31 0.27 -26.25
C ALA A 101 -4.72 0.15 -24.83
N THR A 102 -5.25 -0.75 -24.01
CA THR A 102 -4.75 -0.98 -22.63
C THR A 102 -3.26 -1.35 -22.62
N LEU A 103 -2.81 -2.22 -23.52
CA LEU A 103 -1.39 -2.60 -23.60
C LEU A 103 -0.53 -1.47 -24.17
N LEU A 104 -1.03 -0.69 -25.13
CA LEU A 104 -0.35 0.51 -25.61
C LEU A 104 -0.13 1.53 -24.51
N PHE A 105 -1.15 1.78 -23.67
CA PHE A 105 -1.05 2.69 -22.53
C PHE A 105 -0.02 2.23 -21.50
N LYS A 106 0.20 0.92 -21.39
CA LYS A 106 1.26 0.34 -20.54
C LYS A 106 2.66 0.41 -21.17
N GLY A 107 2.78 0.92 -22.40
CA GLY A 107 4.05 1.13 -23.09
C GLY A 107 4.55 -0.07 -23.92
N PHE A 108 3.72 -1.08 -24.14
CA PHE A 108 4.09 -2.22 -24.98
C PHE A 108 4.13 -1.81 -26.47
N SER A 109 5.12 -2.34 -27.18
CA SER A 109 5.24 -2.20 -28.64
C SER A 109 4.24 -3.09 -29.38
N ALA A 110 3.96 -2.78 -30.65
CA ALA A 110 3.03 -3.56 -31.46
C ALA A 110 3.44 -5.04 -31.61
N SER A 111 4.74 -5.35 -31.55
CA SER A 111 5.25 -6.73 -31.53
C SER A 111 4.98 -7.43 -30.21
N GLU A 112 5.23 -6.77 -29.07
CA GLU A 112 4.96 -7.37 -27.76
C GLU A 112 3.46 -7.60 -27.56
N ILE A 113 2.61 -6.68 -28.04
CA ILE A 113 1.15 -6.84 -28.00
C ILE A 113 0.71 -8.01 -28.88
N ALA A 114 1.31 -8.17 -30.05
CA ALA A 114 1.03 -9.28 -30.95
C ALA A 114 1.36 -10.62 -30.30
N ASP A 115 2.52 -10.72 -29.65
CA ASP A 115 2.97 -11.90 -28.93
C ASP A 115 2.06 -12.20 -27.72
N LEU A 116 1.73 -11.20 -26.91
CA LEU A 116 0.86 -11.34 -25.74
C LEU A 116 -0.56 -11.77 -26.11
N ARG A 117 -1.07 -11.35 -27.28
CA ARG A 117 -2.43 -11.67 -27.74
C ARG A 117 -2.48 -12.87 -28.68
N GLY A 118 -1.35 -13.44 -29.08
CA GLY A 118 -1.29 -14.50 -30.09
C GLY A 118 -1.86 -14.07 -31.45
N THR A 119 -1.65 -12.80 -31.83
CA THR A 119 -2.17 -12.23 -33.10
C THR A 119 -1.03 -11.74 -33.97
N ALA A 120 -1.27 -11.51 -35.27
CA ALA A 120 -0.24 -10.96 -36.14
C ALA A 120 0.04 -9.48 -35.83
N VAL A 121 1.30 -9.06 -35.92
CA VAL A 121 1.71 -7.64 -35.75
C VAL A 121 0.94 -6.70 -36.67
N GLY A 122 0.62 -7.14 -37.90
CA GLY A 122 -0.20 -6.38 -38.84
C GLY A 122 -1.61 -6.12 -38.32
N THR A 123 -2.23 -7.10 -37.65
CA THR A 123 -3.55 -6.97 -37.03
C THR A 123 -3.52 -5.96 -35.90
N VAL A 124 -2.50 -6.02 -35.03
CA VAL A 124 -2.31 -5.03 -33.96
C VAL A 124 -2.16 -3.64 -34.55
N LYS A 125 -1.27 -3.43 -35.54
CA LYS A 125 -1.10 -2.13 -36.19
C LYS A 125 -2.39 -1.59 -36.82
N ALA A 126 -3.20 -2.45 -37.43
CA ALA A 126 -4.51 -2.05 -37.97
C ALA A 126 -5.47 -1.60 -36.86
N GLN A 127 -5.51 -2.32 -35.73
CA GLN A 127 -6.30 -1.94 -34.55
C GLN A 127 -5.79 -0.63 -33.93
N MET A 128 -4.48 -0.41 -33.83
CA MET A 128 -3.91 0.86 -33.38
C MET A 128 -4.36 2.03 -34.26
N SER A 129 -4.29 1.89 -35.59
CA SER A 129 -4.77 2.91 -36.53
C SER A 129 -6.29 3.16 -36.42
N ALA A 130 -7.08 2.12 -36.12
CA ALA A 130 -8.50 2.27 -35.86
C ALA A 130 -8.77 3.04 -34.55
N ILE A 131 -8.02 2.74 -33.49
CA ILE A 131 -8.09 3.46 -32.20
C ILE A 131 -7.74 4.93 -32.41
N TYR A 132 -6.63 5.24 -33.08
CA TYR A 132 -6.22 6.62 -33.35
C TYR A 132 -7.30 7.42 -34.11
N ARG A 133 -7.90 6.81 -35.14
CA ARG A 133 -9.02 7.43 -35.87
C ARG A 133 -10.26 7.65 -35.00
N LYS A 134 -10.60 6.71 -34.12
CA LYS A 134 -11.75 6.83 -33.19
C LYS A 134 -11.52 7.88 -32.10
N ALA A 135 -10.26 8.08 -31.72
CA ALA A 135 -9.85 9.09 -30.75
C ALA A 135 -9.54 10.45 -31.37
N ASP A 136 -9.62 10.59 -32.70
CA ASP A 136 -9.25 11.78 -33.47
C ASP A 136 -7.80 12.26 -33.23
N VAL A 137 -6.88 11.30 -33.14
CA VAL A 137 -5.44 11.54 -32.95
C VAL A 137 -4.62 10.83 -34.01
N LYS A 138 -3.34 11.20 -34.15
CA LYS A 138 -2.44 10.68 -35.18
C LYS A 138 -1.43 9.65 -34.67
N ASN A 139 -1.14 9.65 -33.37
CA ASN A 139 -0.09 8.84 -32.78
C ASN A 139 -0.35 8.54 -31.29
N LEU A 140 0.46 7.66 -30.72
CA LEU A 140 0.37 7.27 -29.31
C LEU A 140 0.57 8.45 -28.36
N ALA A 141 1.50 9.37 -28.65
CA ALA A 141 1.76 10.50 -27.76
C ALA A 141 0.54 11.42 -27.64
N GLU A 142 -0.15 11.71 -28.76
CA GLU A 142 -1.42 12.46 -28.77
C GLU A 142 -2.52 11.69 -28.03
N LEU A 143 -2.64 10.38 -28.23
CA LEU A 143 -3.60 9.54 -27.50
C LEU A 143 -3.39 9.61 -25.98
N LEU A 144 -2.13 9.51 -25.54
CA LEU A 144 -1.74 9.62 -24.13
C LEU A 144 -2.09 11.01 -23.58
N MET A 145 -1.79 12.07 -24.34
CA MET A 145 -2.08 13.45 -23.93
C MET A 145 -3.58 13.67 -23.70
N VAL A 146 -4.44 13.16 -24.60
CA VAL A 146 -5.91 13.27 -24.47
C VAL A 146 -6.44 12.56 -23.21
N VAL A 147 -5.80 11.47 -22.78
CA VAL A 147 -6.18 10.79 -21.53
C VAL A 147 -5.64 11.53 -20.31
N ILE A 148 -4.40 12.02 -20.37
CA ILE A 148 -3.80 12.79 -19.27
C ILE A 148 -4.59 14.07 -19.01
N ASP A 149 -4.95 14.80 -20.06
CA ASP A 149 -5.76 16.03 -19.98
C ASP A 149 -7.07 15.78 -19.22
N ARG A 150 -7.74 14.66 -19.52
CA ARG A 150 -8.94 14.24 -18.78
C ARG A 150 -8.71 13.90 -17.32
N VAL A 151 -7.56 13.32 -16.97
CA VAL A 151 -7.22 13.04 -15.56
C VAL A 151 -6.98 14.33 -14.77
N TYR A 152 -6.48 15.38 -15.43
CA TYR A 152 -6.29 16.70 -14.81
C TYR A 152 -7.61 17.48 -14.70
N ASP A 153 -8.50 17.36 -15.68
CA ASP A 153 -9.82 18.02 -15.67
C ASP A 153 -10.82 17.40 -14.67
N ASP A 154 -10.66 16.14 -14.27
CA ASP A 154 -11.55 15.42 -13.35
C ASP A 154 -11.20 15.65 -11.85
N ARG A 155 -10.28 16.57 -11.55
CA ARG A 155 -9.87 17.00 -10.19
C ARG A 155 -10.30 18.43 -9.88
#